data_AF-A0A177JRS3-F1
#
_entry.id   AF-A0A177JRS3-F1
#
_cell.length_a   1.000
_cell.length_b   1.000
_cell.length_c   1.000
_cell.angle_alpha   90.00
_cell.angle_beta   90.00
_cell.angle_gamma   90.00
#
_symmetry.space_group_name_H-M   'P 1'
#
loop_
_entity.id
_entity.type
_entity.pdbx_description
1 polymer ?
#
loop_
_entity_poly.entity_id
_entity_poly.type
_entity_poly.pdbx_seq_one_letter_code
_entity_poly.pdbx_strand_id
1 'polypeptide(L)'
;MSQARRVLTGCGLVLGAAGFFLLGIGVSQRAAHRQEAPPSAMSPGGPVSSPSGRRIFSPSIAGDPYVLQQWKEAVEKMERRCREAKLFCAEAKAAREQMDEIR
;
A
#
# COMPACT_ATOMS: atom_id res chain seq x y z
N MET A 1 -21.25 18.60 -37.70
CA MET A 1 -21.64 17.54 -36.74
C MET A 1 -21.00 17.87 -35.39
N SER A 2 -21.85 18.25 -34.45
CA SER A 2 -21.59 19.31 -33.47
C SER A 2 -20.77 18.88 -32.25
N GLN A 3 -19.80 19.73 -31.87
CA GLN A 3 -18.98 19.70 -30.65
C GLN A 3 -19.79 19.38 -29.38
N ALA A 4 -21.06 19.82 -29.34
CA ALA A 4 -22.02 19.52 -28.27
C ALA A 4 -22.22 18.01 -28.01
N ARG A 5 -22.22 17.16 -29.05
CA ARG A 5 -22.37 15.70 -28.88
C ARG A 5 -21.16 15.07 -28.19
N ARG A 6 -19.95 15.59 -28.43
CA ARG A 6 -18.71 15.10 -27.79
C ARG A 6 -18.63 15.49 -26.31
N VAL A 7 -19.08 16.70 -25.96
CA VAL A 7 -19.14 17.14 -24.56
C VAL A 7 -20.19 16.34 -23.76
N LEU A 8 -21.36 16.10 -24.35
CA LEU A 8 -22.41 15.29 -23.71
C LEU A 8 -22.00 13.83 -23.47
N THR A 9 -21.29 13.22 -24.42
CA THR A 9 -20.77 11.86 -24.25
C THR A 9 -19.64 11.80 -23.23
N GLY A 10 -18.74 12.79 -23.20
CA GLY A 10 -17.69 12.90 -22.19
C GLY A 10 -18.25 13.02 -20.77
N CYS A 11 -19.18 13.95 -20.54
CA CYS A 11 -19.79 14.15 -19.23
C CYS A 11 -20.59 12.92 -18.77
N GLY A 12 -21.32 12.26 -19.68
CA GLY A 12 -22.06 11.02 -19.36
C GLY A 12 -21.15 9.89 -18.89
N LEU A 13 -19.98 9.74 -19.52
CA LEU A 13 -19.03 8.67 -19.17
C LEU A 13 -18.36 8.90 -17.81
N VAL A 14 -18.00 10.15 -17.49
CA VAL A 14 -17.42 10.53 -16.19
C VAL A 14 -18.44 10.33 -15.06
N LEU A 15 -19.68 10.77 -15.25
CA LEU A 15 -20.75 10.60 -14.26
C LEU A 15 -21.10 9.12 -14.05
N GLY A 16 -21.13 8.32 -15.13
CA GLY A 16 -21.33 6.88 -15.05
C GLY A 16 -20.24 6.17 -14.23
N ALA A 17 -18.96 6.46 -14.52
CA ALA A 17 -17.84 5.84 -13.82
C ALA A 17 -17.82 6.17 -12.31
N ALA A 18 -18.10 7.43 -11.95
CA ALA A 18 -18.20 7.85 -10.55
C ALA A 18 -19.32 7.11 -9.79
N GLY A 19 -20.47 6.90 -10.44
CA GLY A 19 -21.59 6.16 -9.86
C GLY A 19 -21.26 4.69 -9.56
N PHE A 20 -20.66 3.98 -10.52
CA PHE A 20 -20.25 2.58 -10.33
C PHE A 20 -19.18 2.43 -9.24
N PHE A 21 -18.24 3.36 -9.16
CA PHE A 21 -17.17 3.32 -8.15
C PHE A 21 -17.72 3.48 -6.73
N LEU A 22 -18.66 4.41 -6.51
CA LEU A 22 -19.31 4.61 -5.21
C LEU A 22 -20.20 3.42 -4.83
N LEU A 23 -20.90 2.82 -5.80
CA LEU A 23 -21.71 1.62 -5.57
C LEU A 23 -20.82 0.42 -5.17
N GLY A 24 -19.67 0.26 -5.81
CA GLY A 24 -18.69 -0.79 -5.51
C GLY A 24 -18.18 -0.72 -4.07
N ILE A 25 -17.79 0.47 -3.60
CA ILE A 25 -17.30 0.66 -2.22
C ILE A 25 -18.40 0.32 -1.20
N GLY A 26 -19.65 0.72 -1.46
CA GLY A 26 -20.78 0.46 -0.55
C GLY A 26 -21.11 -1.04 -0.39
N VAL A 27 -20.93 -1.85 -1.45
CA VAL A 27 -21.12 -3.30 -1.39
C VAL A 27 -19.98 -4.00 -0.65
N SER A 28 -18.74 -3.55 -0.83
CA SER A 28 -17.57 -4.11 -0.13
C SER A 28 -17.65 -3.94 1.39
N GLN A 29 -18.17 -2.82 1.88
CA GLN A 29 -18.30 -2.60 3.33
C GLN A 29 -19.36 -3.50 3.98
N ARG A 30 -20.46 -3.81 3.27
CA ARG A 30 -21.49 -4.73 3.77
C ARG A 30 -21.03 -6.19 3.79
N ALA A 31 -20.12 -6.57 2.89
CA ALA A 31 -19.50 -7.89 2.91
C ALA A 31 -18.57 -8.07 4.13
N ALA A 32 -17.83 -7.02 4.52
CA ALA A 32 -16.97 -7.04 5.70
C ALA A 32 -17.78 -7.14 7.02
N HIS A 33 -18.94 -6.48 7.09
CA HIS A 33 -19.74 -6.44 8.32
C HIS A 33 -20.50 -7.75 8.63
N ARG A 34 -20.62 -8.67 7.66
CA ARG A 34 -21.32 -9.96 7.86
C ARG A 34 -20.45 -11.01 8.57
N GLN A 35 -19.18 -10.72 8.85
CA GLN A 35 -18.25 -11.64 9.52
C GLN A 35 -18.19 -11.49 11.05
N GLU A 36 -18.92 -10.54 11.64
CA GLU A 36 -18.94 -10.34 13.09
C GLU A 36 -20.05 -11.18 13.75
N ALA A 37 -19.76 -12.44 14.05
CA ALA A 37 -20.50 -13.23 15.06
C ALA A 37 -19.66 -13.26 16.36
N PRO A 38 -20.30 -13.27 17.55
CA PRO A 38 -19.81 -12.57 18.75
C PRO A 38 -18.63 -13.26 19.47
N PRO A 39 -17.79 -12.51 20.22
CA PRO A 39 -16.68 -13.07 20.99
C PRO A 39 -17.19 -13.71 22.29
N SER A 40 -17.23 -15.04 22.34
CA SER A 40 -17.43 -15.77 23.60
C SER A 40 -16.11 -15.87 24.38
N ALA A 41 -16.13 -15.25 25.56
CA ALA A 41 -15.40 -15.57 26.79
C ALA A 41 -13.87 -15.79 26.72
N MET A 42 -13.17 -14.77 27.22
CA MET A 42 -11.78 -14.75 27.68
C MET A 42 -11.44 -15.99 28.55
N SER A 43 -10.40 -16.74 28.18
CA SER A 43 -9.70 -17.68 29.06
C SER A 43 -8.21 -17.32 29.04
N PRO A 44 -7.60 -16.90 30.17
CA PRO A 44 -6.22 -16.43 30.18
C PRO A 44 -5.29 -17.63 30.39
N GLY A 45 -4.85 -18.24 29.28
CA GLY A 45 -3.94 -19.38 29.39
C GLY A 45 -3.73 -20.10 28.06
N GLY A 46 -3.11 -19.43 27.09
CA GLY A 46 -2.65 -20.06 25.85
C GLY A 46 -1.37 -19.37 25.38
N PRO A 47 -0.35 -20.13 24.91
CA PRO A 47 0.89 -19.54 24.42
C PRO A 47 0.58 -18.58 23.28
N VAL A 48 1.32 -17.46 23.23
CA VAL A 48 1.25 -16.45 22.18
C VAL A 48 1.51 -17.16 20.84
N SER A 49 0.43 -17.55 20.16
CA SER A 49 0.50 -18.02 18.78
C SER A 49 1.10 -16.90 17.96
N SER A 50 2.31 -17.13 17.47
CA SER A 50 2.94 -16.33 16.42
C SER A 50 1.87 -15.97 15.39
N PRO A 51 1.78 -14.71 14.93
CA PRO A 51 0.82 -14.35 13.91
C PRO A 51 1.12 -15.22 12.69
N SER A 52 0.29 -16.23 12.47
CA SER A 52 0.27 -17.03 11.25
C SER A 52 -0.34 -16.19 10.12
N GLY A 53 0.19 -14.98 9.93
CA GLY A 53 0.14 -14.32 8.64
C GLY A 53 1.02 -15.13 7.71
N ARG A 54 0.48 -15.54 6.55
CA ARG A 54 1.30 -16.07 5.46
C ARG A 54 2.57 -15.21 5.37
N ARG A 55 3.74 -15.84 5.44
CA ARG A 55 5.02 -15.18 5.13
C ARG A 55 5.00 -14.85 3.62
N ILE A 56 4.30 -13.78 3.26
CA ILE A 56 4.19 -13.28 1.87
C ILE A 56 5.56 -12.77 1.42
N PHE A 57 6.37 -12.30 2.37
CA PHE A 57 7.75 -11.90 2.14
C PHE A 57 8.69 -13.07 2.36
N SER A 58 9.34 -13.54 1.30
CA SER A 58 10.41 -14.54 1.40
C SER A 58 11.66 -13.89 2.00
N PRO A 59 12.15 -14.34 3.17
CA PRO A 59 13.35 -13.78 3.79
C PRO A 59 14.60 -13.91 2.91
N SER A 60 14.60 -14.85 1.97
CA SER A 60 15.71 -15.07 1.04
C SER A 60 15.92 -13.93 0.04
N ILE A 61 14.88 -13.11 -0.21
CA ILE A 61 14.94 -12.01 -1.20
C ILE A 61 15.68 -10.79 -0.63
N ALA A 62 15.69 -10.61 0.70
CA ALA A 62 16.34 -9.46 1.34
C ALA A 62 17.87 -9.46 1.13
N GLY A 63 18.49 -10.64 1.01
CA GLY A 63 19.91 -10.79 0.73
C GLY A 63 20.25 -10.93 -0.76
N ASP A 64 19.27 -10.83 -1.64
CA ASP A 64 19.51 -10.94 -3.08
C ASP A 64 20.25 -9.69 -3.60
N PRO A 65 21.35 -9.85 -4.36
CA PRO A 65 22.16 -8.72 -4.81
C PRO A 65 21.39 -7.74 -5.70
N TYR A 66 20.42 -8.22 -6.49
CA TYR A 66 19.60 -7.37 -7.33
C TYR A 66 18.65 -6.51 -6.48
N VAL A 67 18.05 -7.08 -5.43
CA VAL A 67 17.14 -6.34 -4.55
C VAL A 67 17.88 -5.29 -3.73
N LEU A 68 19.07 -5.61 -3.20
CA LEU A 68 19.92 -4.64 -2.53
C LEU A 68 20.32 -3.49 -3.47
N GLN A 69 20.59 -3.78 -4.74
CA GLN A 69 20.89 -2.76 -5.73
C GLN A 69 19.68 -1.85 -6.03
N GLN A 70 18.48 -2.43 -6.17
CA GLN A 70 17.25 -1.66 -6.36
C GLN A 70 16.95 -0.77 -5.15
N TRP A 71 17.15 -1.27 -3.92
CA TRP A 71 16.98 -0.48 -2.71
C TRP A 71 17.98 0.67 -2.64
N LYS A 72 19.24 0.43 -3.00
CA LYS A 72 20.27 1.48 -3.08
C LYS A 72 19.87 2.59 -4.04
N GLU A 73 19.39 2.25 -5.23
CA GLU A 73 18.93 3.23 -6.21
C GLU A 73 17.73 4.05 -5.70
N ALA A 74 16.81 3.42 -4.95
CA ALA A 74 15.69 4.12 -4.34
C ALA A 74 16.15 5.11 -3.26
N VAL A 75 17.07 4.70 -2.38
CA VAL A 75 17.65 5.57 -1.33
C VAL A 75 18.40 6.74 -1.97
N GLU A 76 19.22 6.52 -2.99
CA GLU A 76 19.95 7.58 -3.69
C GLU A 76 19.01 8.62 -4.33
N LYS A 77 17.86 8.18 -4.87
CA LYS A 77 16.82 9.09 -5.38
C LYS A 77 16.22 9.93 -4.25
N MET A 78 15.92 9.32 -3.09
CA MET A 78 15.40 10.06 -1.93
C MET A 78 16.42 11.06 -1.39
N GLU A 79 17.68 10.67 -1.24
CA GLU A 79 18.77 11.55 -0.82
C GLU A 79 18.94 12.73 -1.78
N ARG A 80 18.83 12.51 -3.09
CA ARG A 80 18.87 13.58 -4.09
C ARG A 80 17.73 14.57 -3.90
N ARG A 81 16.50 14.08 -3.69
CA ARG A 81 15.33 14.93 -3.42
C ARG A 81 15.46 15.71 -2.11
N CYS A 82 16.09 15.12 -1.10
CA CYS A 82 16.45 15.83 0.12
C CYS A 82 17.47 16.95 -0.16
N ARG A 83 18.50 16.71 -0.98
CA ARG A 83 19.50 17.73 -1.32
C ARG A 83 18.90 18.89 -2.12
N GLU A 84 18.08 18.58 -3.12
CA GLU A 84 17.53 19.57 -4.06
C GLU A 84 16.31 20.30 -3.50
N ALA A 85 15.38 19.58 -2.87
CA ALA A 85 14.08 20.11 -2.47
C ALA A 85 13.86 20.11 -0.95
N LYS A 86 14.83 19.64 -0.15
CA LYS A 86 14.71 19.48 1.32
C LYS A 86 13.53 18.60 1.75
N LEU A 87 13.08 17.71 0.87
CA LEU A 87 11.99 16.76 1.13
C LEU A 87 12.53 15.38 1.52
N PHE A 88 11.83 14.70 2.42
CA PHE A 88 12.09 13.31 2.81
C PHE A 88 13.51 13.05 3.37
N CYS A 89 14.12 14.04 4.00
CA CYS A 89 15.49 13.93 4.51
C CYS A 89 15.62 12.94 5.67
N ALA A 90 14.60 12.86 6.54
CA ALA A 90 14.60 11.92 7.66
C ALA A 90 14.43 10.47 7.15
N GLU A 91 13.54 10.27 6.19
CA GLU A 91 13.26 8.99 5.56
C GLU A 91 14.44 8.51 4.73
N ALA A 92 15.11 9.40 3.99
CA ALA A 92 16.33 9.06 3.27
C ALA A 92 17.45 8.59 4.22
N LYS A 93 17.61 9.27 5.37
CA LYS A 93 18.59 8.89 6.38
C LYS A 93 18.25 7.55 7.04
N ALA A 94 17.00 7.37 7.48
CA ALA A 94 16.54 6.13 8.08
C ALA A 94 16.66 4.94 7.11
N ALA A 95 16.31 5.13 5.84
CA ALA A 95 16.46 4.09 4.82
C ALA A 95 17.94 3.73 4.58
N ARG A 96 18.85 4.69 4.68
CA ARG A 96 20.29 4.43 4.58
C ARG A 96 20.80 3.60 5.76
N GLU A 97 20.41 3.95 6.97
CA GLU A 97 20.76 3.21 8.19
C GLU A 97 20.24 1.77 8.13
N GLN A 98 19.00 1.58 7.67
CA GLN A 98 18.42 0.25 7.50
C GLN A 98 19.16 -0.59 6.45
N MET A 99 19.66 0.02 5.37
CA MET A 99 20.47 -0.69 4.37
C MET A 99 21.83 -1.12 4.93
N ASP A 100 22.44 -0.31 5.80
CA ASP A 100 23.72 -0.63 6.43
C ASP A 100 23.56 -1.73 7.50
N GLU A 101 22.39 -1.86 8.13
CA GLU A 101 22.08 -2.96 9.08
C GLU A 101 21.87 -4.32 8.39
N ILE A 102 21.34 -4.32 7.17
CA ILE A 102 21.04 -5.55 6.40
C ILE A 102 22.30 -6.12 5.70
N ARG A 103 23.35 -5.30 5.55
CA ARG A 103 24.60 -5.66 4.89
C ARG A 103 25.53 -6.50 5.77
#